data_AF-A0A949FSM4-F1
#
_entry.id   AF-A0A949FSM4-F1
#
_cell.length_a   1.000
_cell.length_b   1.000
_cell.length_c   1.000
_cell.angle_alpha   90.00
_cell.angle_beta   90.00
_cell.angle_gamma   90.00
#
_symmetry.space_group_name_H-M   'P 1'
#
loop_
_entity.id
_entity.type
_entity.pdbx_description
1 polymer ?
#
loop_
_entity_poly.entity_id
_entity_poly.type
_entity_poly.pdbx_seq_one_letter_code
_entity_poly.pdbx_strand_id
1 'polypeptide(L)'
;MRSKGSLIYLRLLFAAAAIYLATALVGVSAHANPFPKGSVAAGKKLHDKGCVTCHNSMFPDKDGTQLYSDLFRKADSVAKLRGMIEFCNNRTKSGWFEEEIQHVGRYLNDTYYQFK
;
A
#
# COMPACT_ATOMS: atom_id res chain seq x y z
N MET A 1 -60.29 -0.97 -15.17
CA MET A 1 -60.08 -0.86 -13.71
C MET A 1 -58.60 -1.09 -13.39
N ARG A 2 -57.83 -0.01 -13.23
CA ARG A 2 -56.38 -0.09 -12.94
C ARG A 2 -56.25 -0.33 -11.42
N SER A 3 -55.89 -1.54 -11.02
CA SER A 3 -55.87 -1.97 -9.62
C SER A 3 -54.93 -1.07 -8.80
N LYS A 4 -55.50 -0.33 -7.83
CA LYS A 4 -54.77 0.54 -6.90
C LYS A 4 -53.63 -0.21 -6.18
N GLY A 5 -53.74 -1.53 -6.04
CA GLY A 5 -52.70 -2.38 -5.45
C GLY A 5 -51.40 -2.46 -6.27
N SER A 6 -51.47 -2.35 -7.60
CA SER A 6 -50.28 -2.39 -8.48
C SER A 6 -49.40 -1.15 -8.33
N LEU A 7 -50.00 0.03 -8.10
CA LEU A 7 -49.25 1.27 -7.84
C LEU A 7 -48.58 1.26 -6.45
N ILE A 8 -49.19 0.63 -5.45
CA ILE A 8 -48.66 0.53 -4.10
C ILE A 8 -47.47 -0.44 -4.07
N TYR A 9 -47.60 -1.61 -4.72
CA TYR A 9 -46.51 -2.56 -4.87
C TYR A 9 -45.31 -1.97 -5.60
N LEU A 10 -45.57 -1.22 -6.68
CA LEU A 10 -44.51 -0.59 -7.45
C LEU A 10 -43.77 0.48 -6.63
N ARG A 11 -44.48 1.28 -5.82
CA ARG A 11 -43.87 2.26 -4.89
C ARG A 11 -43.07 1.59 -3.76
N LEU A 12 -43.56 0.47 -3.22
CA LEU A 12 -42.85 -0.30 -2.20
C LEU A 12 -41.57 -0.95 -2.76
N LEU A 13 -41.61 -1.45 -4.00
CA LEU A 13 -40.44 -1.99 -4.70
C LEU A 13 -39.40 -0.89 -4.98
N PHE A 14 -39.81 0.30 -5.39
CA PHE A 14 -38.90 1.44 -5.57
C PHE A 14 -38.29 1.93 -4.25
N ALA A 15 -39.06 1.94 -3.15
CA ALA A 15 -38.55 2.31 -1.83
C ALA A 15 -37.56 1.28 -1.28
N ALA A 16 -37.84 -0.02 -1.44
CA ALA A 16 -36.93 -1.09 -1.03
C ALA A 16 -35.63 -1.08 -1.85
N ALA A 17 -35.70 -0.83 -3.16
CA ALA A 17 -34.52 -0.71 -4.02
C ALA A 17 -33.64 0.50 -3.65
N ALA A 18 -34.25 1.63 -3.26
CA ALA A 18 -33.51 2.80 -2.79
C ALA A 18 -32.79 2.56 -1.45
N ILE A 19 -33.39 1.77 -0.54
CA ILE A 19 -32.78 1.39 0.74
C ILE A 19 -31.63 0.39 0.53
N TYR A 20 -31.78 -0.57 -0.39
CA TYR A 20 -30.70 -1.51 -0.76
C TYR A 20 -29.52 -0.83 -1.45
N LEU A 21 -29.74 0.22 -2.23
CA LEU A 21 -28.67 0.96 -2.89
C LEU A 21 -27.90 1.86 -1.91
N ALA A 22 -28.56 2.36 -0.86
CA ALA A 22 -27.94 3.23 0.15
C ALA A 22 -27.01 2.48 1.12
N THR A 23 -27.24 1.20 1.39
CA THR A 23 -26.38 0.39 2.28
C THR A 23 -25.12 -0.15 1.61
N ALA A 24 -25.05 -0.13 0.26
CA ALA A 24 -23.89 -0.62 -0.49
C ALA A 24 -22.63 0.29 -0.40
N LEU A 25 -22.77 1.52 0.10
CA LEU A 25 -21.65 2.49 0.17
C LEU A 25 -20.85 2.46 1.49
N VAL A 26 -21.21 1.63 2.47
CA VAL A 26 -20.63 1.70 3.84
C VAL A 26 -19.36 0.85 4.02
N GLY A 27 -18.76 0.32 2.93
CA GLY A 27 -17.80 -0.79 3.03
C GLY A 27 -16.30 -0.51 2.83
N VAL A 28 -15.85 0.71 2.49
CA VAL A 28 -14.43 0.93 2.17
C VAL A 28 -13.66 1.33 3.44
N SER A 29 -13.21 0.32 4.19
CA SER A 29 -12.22 0.52 5.27
C SER A 29 -10.87 0.90 4.66
N ALA A 30 -10.62 2.21 4.49
CA ALA A 30 -9.30 2.72 4.17
C ALA A 30 -8.34 2.37 5.31
N HIS A 31 -7.47 1.38 5.10
CA HIS A 31 -6.42 1.06 6.06
C HIS A 31 -5.32 2.13 5.92
N ALA A 32 -4.90 2.68 7.05
CA ALA A 32 -3.84 3.68 7.07
C ALA A 32 -2.52 3.03 6.64
N ASN A 33 -1.74 3.73 5.83
CA ASN A 33 -0.41 3.23 5.49
C ASN A 33 0.47 3.22 6.75
N PRO A 34 1.23 2.15 7.01
CA PRO A 34 2.10 2.06 8.19
C PRO A 34 3.26 3.06 8.19
N PHE A 35 3.49 3.75 7.07
CA PHE A 35 4.44 4.85 6.93
C PHE A 35 3.72 6.19 6.64
N PRO A 36 2.94 6.72 7.60
CA PRO A 36 1.95 7.78 7.35
C PRO A 36 2.55 9.13 6.98
N LYS A 37 3.81 9.39 7.36
CA LYS A 37 4.55 10.62 7.04
C LYS A 37 5.40 10.49 5.77
N GLY A 38 5.32 9.34 5.09
CA GLY A 38 6.13 9.07 3.91
C GLY A 38 5.62 9.71 2.63
N SER A 39 6.54 10.20 1.80
CA SER A 39 6.30 10.60 0.41
C SER A 39 6.84 9.53 -0.53
N VAL A 40 5.98 8.97 -1.39
CA VAL A 40 6.37 7.94 -2.37
C VAL A 40 7.46 8.45 -3.31
N ALA A 41 7.35 9.69 -3.79
CA ALA A 41 8.31 10.28 -4.71
C ALA A 41 9.70 10.50 -4.06
N ALA A 42 9.72 11.03 -2.82
CA ALA A 42 10.97 11.19 -2.08
C ALA A 42 11.59 9.83 -1.73
N GLY A 43 10.75 8.88 -1.32
CA GLY A 43 11.14 7.52 -0.99
C GLY A 43 11.79 6.79 -2.14
N LYS A 44 11.21 6.89 -3.35
CA LYS A 44 11.80 6.33 -4.56
C LYS A 44 13.19 6.91 -4.83
N LYS A 45 13.35 8.23 -4.75
CA LYS A 45 14.64 8.89 -4.99
C LYS A 45 15.72 8.43 -4.00
N LEU A 46 15.36 8.31 -2.72
CA LEU A 46 16.25 7.84 -1.67
C LEU A 46 16.61 6.35 -1.85
N HIS A 47 15.62 5.51 -2.13
CA HIS A 47 15.79 4.10 -2.43
C HIS A 47 16.73 3.87 -3.63
N ASP A 48 16.49 4.58 -4.73
CA ASP A 48 17.27 4.40 -5.96
C ASP A 48 18.74 4.77 -5.74
N LYS A 49 18.99 5.79 -4.91
CA LYS A 49 20.35 6.21 -4.54
C LYS A 49 21.02 5.26 -3.53
N GLY A 50 20.27 4.78 -2.53
CA GLY A 50 20.82 4.09 -1.37
C GLY A 50 20.81 2.57 -1.44
N CYS A 51 19.92 1.95 -2.23
CA CYS A 51 19.66 0.51 -2.17
C CYS A 51 20.00 -0.20 -3.48
N VAL A 52 19.64 0.40 -4.61
CA VAL A 52 19.61 -0.28 -5.92
C VAL A 52 20.96 -0.81 -6.37
N THR A 53 22.06 -0.06 -6.19
CA THR A 53 23.39 -0.50 -6.65
C THR A 53 23.78 -1.86 -6.07
N CYS A 54 23.66 -2.03 -4.75
CA CYS A 54 24.00 -3.30 -4.11
C CYS A 54 22.95 -4.37 -4.43
N HIS A 55 21.66 -4.04 -4.42
CA HIS A 55 20.60 -5.01 -4.70
C HIS A 55 20.69 -5.57 -6.12
N ASN A 56 20.92 -4.73 -7.12
CA ASN A 56 21.11 -5.17 -8.51
C ASN A 56 22.37 -6.03 -8.65
N SER A 57 23.42 -5.79 -7.85
CA SER A 57 24.62 -6.62 -7.90
C SER A 57 24.41 -8.06 -7.42
N MET A 58 23.32 -8.32 -6.67
CA MET A 58 23.00 -9.64 -6.12
C MET A 58 22.36 -10.59 -7.13
N PHE A 59 21.89 -10.08 -8.28
CA PHE A 59 21.21 -10.88 -9.30
C PHE A 59 22.00 -10.85 -10.63
N PRO A 60 22.02 -11.97 -11.38
CA PRO A 60 22.68 -12.01 -12.69
C PRO A 60 22.09 -11.03 -13.71
N ASP A 61 20.77 -10.88 -13.73
CA ASP A 61 20.00 -9.99 -14.62
C ASP A 61 20.01 -8.51 -14.18
N LYS A 62 20.65 -8.21 -13.05
CA LYS A 62 20.72 -6.87 -12.44
C LYS A 62 19.36 -6.31 -12.01
N ASP A 63 18.38 -7.18 -11.77
CA ASP A 63 17.10 -6.77 -11.20
C ASP A 63 17.05 -7.05 -9.68
N GLY A 64 17.47 -6.05 -8.89
CA GLY A 64 17.40 -6.10 -7.44
C GLY A 64 15.99 -6.00 -6.87
N THR A 65 14.97 -5.68 -7.68
CA THR A 65 13.58 -5.60 -7.20
C THR A 65 13.02 -6.97 -6.83
N GLN A 66 13.64 -8.05 -7.32
CA GLN A 66 13.34 -9.42 -6.93
C GLN A 66 13.39 -9.61 -5.40
N LEU A 67 14.25 -8.89 -4.67
CA LEU A 67 14.32 -8.92 -3.20
C LEU A 67 13.04 -8.46 -2.50
N TYR A 68 12.14 -7.77 -3.20
CA TYR A 68 10.86 -7.32 -2.66
C TYR A 68 9.69 -8.24 -3.02
N SER A 69 9.91 -9.17 -3.97
CA SER A 69 8.91 -10.13 -4.40
C SER A 69 8.58 -11.15 -3.31
N ASP A 70 7.41 -11.78 -3.40
CA ASP A 70 6.99 -12.82 -2.45
C ASP A 70 7.97 -14.00 -2.37
N LEU A 71 8.70 -14.29 -3.46
CA LEU A 71 9.65 -15.40 -3.52
C LEU A 71 10.93 -15.14 -2.72
N PHE A 72 11.41 -13.89 -2.67
CA PHE A 72 12.72 -13.57 -2.06
C PHE A 72 12.65 -12.60 -0.90
N ARG A 73 11.50 -11.95 -0.65
CA ARG A 73 11.38 -10.96 0.42
C ARG A 73 11.65 -11.58 1.77
N LYS A 74 12.52 -10.92 2.54
CA LYS A 74 12.80 -11.27 3.94
C LYS A 74 11.91 -10.53 4.93
N ALA A 75 11.39 -9.37 4.52
CA ALA A 75 10.45 -8.60 5.32
C ALA A 75 9.03 -9.13 5.10
N ASP A 76 8.43 -9.69 6.15
CA ASP A 76 7.04 -10.18 6.19
C ASP A 76 6.13 -9.31 7.05
N SER A 77 6.66 -8.20 7.57
CA SER A 77 5.96 -7.25 8.42
C SER A 77 6.55 -5.86 8.30
N VAL A 78 5.76 -4.85 8.70
CA VAL A 78 6.18 -3.44 8.76
C VAL A 78 7.45 -3.26 9.57
N ALA A 79 7.52 -3.87 10.75
CA ALA A 79 8.67 -3.75 11.65
C ALA A 79 9.95 -4.33 11.00
N LYS A 80 9.86 -5.49 10.34
CA LYS A 80 11.01 -6.06 9.62
C LYS A 80 11.42 -5.22 8.41
N LEU A 81 10.45 -4.71 7.63
CA LEU A 81 10.75 -3.82 6.50
C LEU A 81 11.49 -2.58 6.97
N ARG A 82 10.98 -1.92 8.01
CA ARG A 82 11.64 -0.76 8.62
C ARG A 82 13.05 -1.09 9.10
N GLY A 83 13.24 -2.19 9.84
CA GLY A 83 14.56 -2.60 10.32
C GLY A 83 15.55 -2.88 9.17
N MET A 84 15.09 -3.42 8.04
CA MET A 84 15.95 -3.58 6.85
C MET A 84 16.34 -2.24 6.22
N ILE A 85 15.42 -1.25 6.19
CA ILE A 85 15.72 0.10 5.71
C ILE A 85 16.75 0.77 6.61
N GLU A 86 16.60 0.68 7.93
CA GLU A 86 17.56 1.19 8.93
C GLU A 86 18.93 0.52 8.77
N PHE A 87 18.96 -0.81 8.59
CA PHE A 87 20.19 -1.54 8.33
C PHE A 87 20.88 -1.02 7.06
N CYS A 88 20.13 -0.83 5.97
CA CYS A 88 20.67 -0.30 4.71
C CYS A 88 21.19 1.13 4.85
N ASN A 89 20.46 2.00 5.56
CA ASN A 89 20.90 3.36 5.89
C ASN A 89 22.26 3.36 6.60
N ASN A 90 22.44 2.48 7.58
CA ASN A 90 23.70 2.34 8.31
C ASN A 90 24.83 1.77 7.44
N ARG A 91 24.53 0.73 6.64
CA ARG A 91 25.51 0.09 5.74
C ARG A 91 26.03 1.04 4.67
N THR A 92 25.15 1.90 4.15
CA THR A 92 25.49 2.91 3.14
C THR A 92 26.01 4.21 3.75
N LYS A 93 25.97 4.34 5.09
CA LYS A 93 26.30 5.58 5.82
C LYS A 93 25.51 6.78 5.29
N SER A 94 24.25 6.56 4.91
CA SER A 94 23.42 7.59 4.27
C SER A 94 22.99 8.70 5.24
N GLY A 95 23.01 8.43 6.56
CA GLY A 95 22.71 9.42 7.59
C GLY A 95 21.23 9.85 7.60
N TRP A 96 20.33 9.00 7.10
CA TRP A 96 18.90 9.29 7.06
C TRP A 96 18.33 9.42 8.46
N PHE A 97 17.45 10.41 8.63
CA PHE A 97 16.63 10.57 9.81
C PHE A 97 15.33 9.77 9.66
N GLU A 98 14.49 9.86 10.68
CA GLU A 98 13.21 9.16 10.72
C GLU A 98 12.32 9.47 9.51
N GLU A 99 12.31 10.72 9.04
CA GLU A 99 11.46 11.14 7.91
C GLU A 99 11.87 10.45 6.60
N GLU A 100 13.16 10.36 6.30
CA GLU A 100 13.64 9.66 5.11
C GLU A 100 13.37 8.16 5.19
N ILE A 101 13.48 7.55 6.38
CA ILE A 101 13.10 6.15 6.59
C ILE A 101 11.61 5.96 6.31
N GLN A 102 10.76 6.87 6.76
CA GLN A 102 9.32 6.87 6.47
C GLN A 102 9.05 7.02 4.96
N HIS A 103 9.77 7.90 4.27
CA HIS A 103 9.64 8.07 2.82
C HIS A 103 9.98 6.77 2.07
N VAL A 104 11.11 6.14 2.38
CA VAL A 104 11.52 4.88 1.73
C VAL A 104 10.57 3.74 2.08
N GLY A 105 10.17 3.64 3.35
CA GLY A 105 9.18 2.66 3.80
C GLY A 105 7.86 2.80 3.07
N ARG A 106 7.38 4.04 2.90
CA ARG A 106 6.16 4.34 2.14
C ARG A 106 6.28 3.90 0.68
N TYR A 107 7.37 4.26 0.00
CA TYR A 107 7.58 3.85 -1.39
C TYR A 107 7.59 2.32 -1.54
N LEU A 108 8.37 1.62 -0.70
CA LEU A 108 8.46 0.17 -0.75
C LEU A 108 7.12 -0.49 -0.42
N ASN A 109 6.39 0.02 0.58
CA ASN A 109 5.09 -0.53 0.95
C ASN A 109 4.06 -0.35 -0.16
N ASP A 110 3.92 0.85 -0.72
CA ASP A 110 2.96 1.15 -1.78
C ASP A 110 3.27 0.43 -3.09
N THR A 111 4.54 0.09 -3.33
CA THR A 111 4.96 -0.52 -4.60
C THR A 111 4.99 -2.04 -4.53
N TYR A 112 5.42 -2.63 -3.40
CA TYR A 112 5.73 -4.06 -3.33
C TYR A 112 5.00 -4.80 -2.20
N TYR A 113 4.93 -4.23 -0.99
CA TYR A 113 4.52 -5.01 0.19
C TYR A 113 3.03 -4.94 0.53
N GLN A 114 2.39 -3.79 0.34
CA GLN A 114 0.97 -3.57 0.65
C GLN A 114 0.58 -3.92 2.11
N PHE A 115 1.50 -3.74 3.07
CA PHE A 115 1.17 -3.88 4.49
C PHE A 115 0.15 -2.82 4.91
N LYS A 116 -0.66 -3.19 5.90
CA LYS A 116 -1.77 -2.41 6.44
C LYS A 116 -1.51 -2.02 7.90
#